data_AF-A0A4R2RFK6-F1
#
_entry.id   AF-A0A4R2RFK6-F1
#
_cell.length_a   1.000
_cell.length_b   1.000
_cell.length_c   1.000
_cell.angle_alpha   90.00
_cell.angle_beta   90.00
_cell.angle_gamma   90.00
#
_symmetry.space_group_name_H-M   'P 1'
#
loop_
_entity.id
_entity.type
_entity.pdbx_description
1 polymer ?
#
loop_
_entity_poly.entity_id
_entity_poly.type
_entity_poly.pdbx_seq_one_letter_code
_entity_poly.pdbx_strand_id
1 'polypeptide(L)'
;MVDLITANAYFTEHVLHNEEWFTADDPTRQRALNGAAKQLYRLFRGYAPDIKPLPDEAVFEQALWLLRMDETIRKSQQGVKSVSVSGLGMTMERVGTIAPEVIAILGRRVGRYAD
;
A
#
# COMPACT_ATOMS: atom_id res chain seq x y z
N MET A 1 2.67 -15.37 6.87
CA MET A 1 1.41 -14.78 6.36
C MET A 1 1.14 -13.55 7.21
N VAL A 2 0.85 -12.40 6.60
CA VAL A 2 0.65 -11.15 7.34
C VAL A 2 -0.74 -11.16 7.97
N ASP A 3 -0.79 -10.94 9.28
CA ASP A 3 -1.99 -11.10 10.12
C ASP A 3 -2.76 -9.79 10.32
N LEU A 4 -4.08 -9.89 10.41
CA LEU A 4 -4.97 -8.74 10.60
C LEU A 4 -4.81 -8.08 11.97
N ILE A 5 -4.52 -8.84 13.02
CA ILE A 5 -4.41 -8.29 14.38
C ILE A 5 -3.20 -7.35 14.44
N THR A 6 -2.05 -7.80 13.91
CA THR A 6 -0.84 -6.98 13.82
C THR A 6 -1.05 -5.75 12.94
N ALA A 7 -1.73 -5.90 11.80
CA ALA A 7 -2.05 -4.77 10.93
C ALA A 7 -2.93 -3.73 11.65
N ASN A 8 -3.98 -4.19 12.36
CA ASN A 8 -4.88 -3.32 13.11
C ASN A 8 -4.15 -2.55 14.22
N ALA A 9 -3.25 -3.22 14.96
CA ALA A 9 -2.42 -2.57 15.98
C ALA A 9 -1.53 -1.50 15.34
N TYR A 10 -0.82 -1.84 14.26
CA TYR A 10 0.03 -0.89 13.53
C TYR A 10 -0.74 0.35 13.06
N PHE A 11 -1.89 0.18 12.42
CA PHE A 11 -2.66 1.33 11.93
C PHE A 11 -3.22 2.18 13.07
N THR A 12 -3.62 1.57 14.19
CA THR A 12 -4.12 2.30 15.36
C THR A 12 -3.04 3.16 16.01
N GLU A 13 -1.81 2.66 16.06
CA GLU A 13 -0.71 3.29 16.81
C GLU A 13 0.14 4.24 15.96
N HIS A 14 0.27 3.98 14.66
CA HIS A 14 1.31 4.61 13.84
C HIS A 14 0.80 5.37 12.61
N VAL A 15 -0.45 5.16 12.18
CA VAL A 15 -0.96 5.74 10.93
C VAL A 15 -2.17 6.63 11.19
N LEU A 16 -1.98 7.94 11.11
CA LEU A 16 -3.05 8.90 11.40
C LEU A 16 -4.23 8.85 10.41
N HIS A 17 -3.94 8.69 9.12
CA HIS A 17 -4.96 8.71 8.06
C HIS A 17 -5.22 7.28 7.57
N ASN A 18 -6.07 6.53 8.27
CA ASN A 18 -6.29 5.11 8.02
C ASN A 18 -7.78 4.75 7.83
N GLU A 19 -8.62 5.73 7.53
CA GLU A 19 -10.08 5.58 7.46
C GLU A 19 -10.52 4.48 6.49
N GLU A 20 -9.84 4.37 5.33
CA GLU A 20 -10.16 3.35 4.33
C GLU A 20 -9.89 1.93 4.85
N TRP A 21 -8.90 1.76 5.73
CA TRP A 21 -8.65 0.49 6.41
C TRP A 21 -9.81 0.15 7.33
N PHE A 22 -10.20 1.07 8.21
CA PHE A 22 -11.25 0.82 9.20
C PHE A 22 -12.66 0.73 8.62
N THR A 23 -12.88 1.28 7.43
CA THR A 23 -14.17 1.19 6.70
C THR A 23 -14.32 -0.14 5.95
N ALA A 24 -13.22 -0.74 5.47
CA ALA A 24 -13.25 -2.02 4.78
C ALA A 24 -13.60 -3.18 5.74
N ASP A 25 -14.22 -4.25 5.22
CA ASP A 25 -14.45 -5.49 5.95
C ASP A 25 -13.19 -6.37 6.01
N ASP A 26 -13.11 -7.26 7.01
CA ASP A 26 -11.93 -8.11 7.23
C ASP A 26 -11.51 -8.96 6.01
N PRO A 27 -12.42 -9.58 5.24
CA PRO A 27 -12.06 -10.26 4.00
C PRO A 27 -11.38 -9.34 2.97
N THR A 28 -11.80 -8.08 2.89
CA THR A 28 -11.18 -7.10 1.98
C THR A 28 -9.83 -6.64 2.49
N ARG A 29 -9.69 -6.38 3.80
CA ARG A 29 -8.40 -6.08 4.43
C ARG A 29 -7.39 -7.21 4.22
N GLN A 30 -7.79 -8.46 4.43
CA GLN A 30 -6.92 -9.61 4.21
C GLN A 30 -6.50 -9.75 2.74
N ARG A 31 -7.43 -9.52 1.79
CA ARG A 31 -7.10 -9.50 0.36
C ARG A 31 -6.14 -8.36 0.02
N ALA A 32 -6.30 -7.19 0.64
CA ALA A 32 -5.39 -6.06 0.46
C ALA A 32 -3.98 -6.40 0.94
N LEU A 33 -3.82 -7.02 2.12
CA LEU A 33 -2.53 -7.49 2.65
C LEU A 33 -1.87 -8.51 1.71
N ASN A 34 -2.64 -9.50 1.26
CA ASN A 34 -2.13 -10.54 0.35
C ASN A 34 -1.71 -9.95 -1.01
N GLY A 35 -2.52 -9.03 -1.54
CA GLY A 35 -2.23 -8.31 -2.78
C GLY A 35 -0.97 -7.45 -2.65
N ALA A 36 -0.87 -6.69 -1.56
CA ALA A 36 0.28 -5.85 -1.23
C ALA A 36 1.56 -6.68 -1.13
N ALA A 37 1.58 -7.75 -0.32
CA ALA A 37 2.75 -8.61 -0.17
C ALA A 37 3.20 -9.17 -1.53
N LYS A 38 2.27 -9.72 -2.32
CA LYS A 38 2.56 -10.28 -3.65
C LYS A 38 3.12 -9.23 -4.61
N GLN A 39 2.58 -8.02 -4.56
CA GLN A 39 3.04 -6.90 -5.38
C GLN A 39 4.45 -6.47 -4.99
N LEU A 40 4.73 -6.33 -3.70
CA LEU A 40 6.03 -5.91 -3.19
C LEU A 40 7.11 -6.95 -3.47
N TYR A 41 6.86 -8.24 -3.22
CA TYR A 41 7.84 -9.30 -3.53
C TYR A 41 8.17 -9.36 -5.03
N ARG A 42 7.22 -9.04 -5.92
CA ARG A 42 7.49 -8.96 -7.37
C ARG A 42 8.40 -7.79 -7.74
N LEU A 43 8.25 -6.67 -7.07
CA LEU A 43 8.93 -5.42 -7.40
C LEU A 43 10.29 -5.28 -6.71
N PHE A 44 10.40 -5.74 -5.47
CA PHE A 44 11.60 -5.70 -4.66
C PHE A 44 12.27 -7.08 -4.63
N ARG A 45 12.86 -7.47 -5.76
CA ARG A 45 13.46 -8.81 -5.97
C ARG A 45 14.60 -9.17 -5.01
N GLY A 46 15.12 -8.21 -4.24
CA GLY A 46 16.08 -8.46 -3.17
C GLY A 46 15.47 -9.06 -1.91
N TYR A 47 14.14 -9.19 -1.85
CA TYR A 47 13.41 -9.80 -0.75
C TYR A 47 12.77 -11.12 -1.21
N ALA A 48 12.73 -12.09 -0.31
CA ALA A 48 12.12 -13.39 -0.51
C ALA A 48 11.51 -13.88 0.81
N PRO A 49 10.29 -14.46 0.81
CA PRO A 49 9.57 -14.79 2.05
C PRO A 49 10.39 -15.61 3.06
N ASP A 50 11.19 -16.55 2.57
CA ASP A 50 11.90 -17.52 3.42
C ASP A 50 13.34 -17.11 3.77
N ILE A 51 13.92 -16.13 3.05
CA ILE A 51 15.34 -15.76 3.17
C ILE A 51 15.49 -14.34 3.74
N LYS A 52 14.74 -13.41 3.18
CA LYS A 52 14.74 -12.00 3.56
C LYS A 52 13.33 -11.47 3.40
N PRO A 53 12.44 -11.75 4.37
CA PRO A 53 11.06 -11.32 4.27
C PRO A 53 10.99 -9.79 4.22
N LEU A 54 9.96 -9.28 3.56
CA LEU A 54 9.62 -7.86 3.64
C LEU A 54 9.26 -7.50 5.09
N PRO A 55 9.64 -6.31 5.58
CA PRO A 55 9.04 -5.73 6.78
C PRO A 55 7.52 -5.70 6.66
N ASP A 56 6.83 -6.06 7.74
CA ASP A 56 5.37 -6.12 7.75
C ASP A 56 4.76 -4.72 7.56
N GLU A 57 5.40 -3.68 8.08
CA GLU A 57 5.01 -2.28 7.94
C GLU A 57 4.92 -1.87 6.47
N ALA A 58 5.86 -2.32 5.63
CA ALA A 58 5.80 -2.04 4.20
C ALA A 58 4.58 -2.71 3.55
N VAL A 59 4.22 -3.92 3.99
CA VAL A 59 3.02 -4.60 3.49
C VAL A 59 1.76 -3.89 3.95
N PHE A 60 1.72 -3.41 5.20
CA PHE A 60 0.60 -2.64 5.75
C PHE A 60 0.38 -1.36 4.95
N GLU A 61 1.41 -0.53 4.80
CA GLU A 61 1.31 0.74 4.06
C GLU A 61 0.87 0.53 2.62
N GLN A 62 1.41 -0.50 1.95
CA GLN A 62 0.99 -0.84 0.60
C GLN A 62 -0.47 -1.33 0.56
N ALA A 63 -0.95 -2.06 1.56
CA ALA A 63 -2.33 -2.53 1.61
C ALA A 63 -3.30 -1.35 1.78
N LEU A 64 -2.99 -0.40 2.67
CA LEU A 64 -3.76 0.83 2.83
C LEU A 64 -3.79 1.66 1.54
N TRP A 65 -2.65 1.75 0.85
CA TRP A 65 -2.55 2.42 -0.45
C TRP A 65 -3.48 1.80 -1.51
N LEU A 66 -3.54 0.46 -1.59
CA LEU A 66 -4.44 -0.23 -2.51
C LEU A 66 -5.93 0.09 -2.22
N LEU A 67 -6.32 0.17 -0.95
CA LEU A 67 -7.69 0.53 -0.56
C LEU A 67 -8.02 1.98 -0.96
N ARG A 68 -7.10 2.92 -0.73
CA ARG A 68 -7.26 4.34 -1.15
C ARG A 68 -7.39 4.48 -2.66
N MET A 69 -6.61 3.70 -3.43
CA MET A 69 -6.68 3.73 -4.90
C MET A 69 -8.00 3.18 -5.42
N ASP A 70 -8.52 2.11 -4.83
CA ASP A 70 -9.82 1.56 -5.22
C ASP A 70 -10.95 2.60 -5.03
N GLU A 71 -10.95 3.28 -3.88
CA GLU A 71 -11.89 4.38 -3.62
C GLU A 71 -11.72 5.55 -4.59
N THR A 72 -10.48 5.90 -4.91
CA THR A 72 -10.14 6.95 -5.87
C THR A 72 -10.60 6.60 -7.29
N ILE A 73 -10.41 5.35 -7.73
CA ILE A 73 -10.88 4.83 -9.02
C ILE A 73 -12.42 4.89 -9.08
N ARG A 74 -13.11 4.47 -8.01
CA ARG A 74 -14.58 4.57 -7.92
C ARG A 74 -15.06 6.03 -8.06
N LYS A 75 -14.41 6.98 -7.38
CA LYS A 75 -14.72 8.42 -7.51
C LYS A 75 -14.45 8.96 -8.92
N SER A 76 -13.41 8.49 -9.58
CA SER A 76 -13.11 8.85 -10.98
C SER A 76 -14.20 8.42 -11.95
N GLN A 77 -14.69 7.19 -11.81
CA GLN A 77 -15.80 6.67 -12.62
C GLN A 77 -17.08 7.49 -12.41
N GLN A 78 -17.23 8.15 -11.26
CA GLN A 78 -18.31 9.08 -10.95
C GLN A 78 -18.05 10.51 -11.45
N GLY A 79 -16.98 10.75 -12.22
CA GLY A 79 -16.66 12.03 -12.84
C GLY A 79 -15.79 12.97 -11.99
N VAL A 80 -15.26 12.51 -10.85
CA VAL A 80 -14.34 13.29 -10.00
C VAL A 80 -12.95 13.31 -10.65
N LYS A 81 -12.43 14.51 -10.96
CA LYS A 81 -11.15 14.69 -11.68
C LYS A 81 -9.93 14.87 -10.77
N SER A 82 -10.13 15.19 -9.49
CA SER A 82 -9.06 15.37 -8.52
C SER A 82 -9.56 15.03 -7.12
N VAL A 83 -8.75 14.31 -6.35
CA VAL A 83 -8.99 14.06 -4.93
C VAL A 83 -7.77 14.50 -4.12
N SER A 84 -8.01 15.06 -2.95
CA SER A 84 -6.96 15.32 -1.96
C SER A 84 -6.95 14.15 -1.00
N VAL A 85 -5.85 13.39 -0.95
CA VAL A 85 -5.66 12.30 0.02
C VAL A 85 -4.50 12.71 0.91
N SER A 86 -4.74 12.84 2.22
CA SER A 86 -3.71 13.22 3.21
C SER A 86 -3.00 14.55 2.92
N GLY A 87 -3.70 15.56 2.41
CA GLY A 87 -3.14 16.89 2.09
C GLY A 87 -2.28 16.95 0.82
N LEU A 88 -2.07 15.81 0.15
CA LEU A 88 -1.44 15.75 -1.16
C LEU A 88 -2.54 15.77 -2.24
N GLY A 89 -2.51 16.80 -3.10
CA GLY A 89 -3.34 16.85 -4.29
C GLY A 89 -2.92 15.75 -5.26
N MET A 90 -3.79 14.76 -5.47
CA MET A 90 -3.52 13.68 -6.41
C MET A 90 -4.21 13.94 -7.74
N THR A 91 -3.42 14.18 -8.79
CA THR A 91 -3.92 14.11 -10.16
C THR A 91 -3.95 12.64 -10.58
N MET A 92 -5.10 12.17 -11.06
CA MET A 92 -5.33 10.75 -11.37
C MET A 92 -4.39 10.18 -12.44
N GLU A 93 -3.79 11.03 -13.28
CA GLU A 93 -2.78 10.64 -14.27
C GLU A 93 -1.42 10.22 -13.65
N ARG A 94 -1.15 10.54 -12.38
CA ARG A 94 0.17 10.34 -11.74
C ARG A 94 0.12 9.45 -10.49
N VAL A 95 -0.87 8.58 -10.35
CA VAL A 95 -0.96 7.67 -9.19
C VAL A 95 0.13 6.60 -9.31
N GLY A 96 1.14 6.69 -8.45
CA GLY A 96 2.20 5.69 -8.35
C GLY A 96 1.65 4.33 -7.91
N THR A 97 2.15 3.26 -8.50
CA THR A 97 1.74 1.88 -8.18
C THR A 97 2.16 1.43 -6.76
N ILE A 98 3.06 2.17 -6.11
CA ILE A 98 3.65 1.87 -4.80
C ILE A 98 3.45 3.05 -3.86
N ALA A 99 3.08 2.75 -2.60
CA ALA A 99 2.93 3.75 -1.56
C ALA A 99 4.26 4.49 -1.31
N PRO A 100 4.24 5.83 -1.11
CA PRO A 100 5.43 6.59 -0.75
C PRO A 100 6.16 6.05 0.49
N GLU A 101 5.41 5.60 1.49
CA GLU A 101 5.89 5.05 2.76
C GLU A 101 6.68 3.76 2.55
N VAL A 102 6.26 2.91 1.60
CA VAL A 102 7.01 1.70 1.20
C VAL A 102 8.40 2.08 0.67
N ILE A 103 8.51 3.18 -0.10
CA ILE A 103 9.80 3.64 -0.60
C ILE A 103 10.66 4.21 0.53
N ALA A 104 10.06 4.83 1.54
CA ALA A 104 10.79 5.27 2.73
C ALA A 104 11.32 4.08 3.56
N ILE A 105 10.52 3.00 3.68
CA ILE A 105 10.88 1.80 4.45
C ILE A 105 11.92 0.94 3.71
N LEU A 106 11.69 0.65 2.42
CA LEU A 106 12.50 -0.30 1.64
C LEU A 106 13.62 0.37 0.84
N GLY A 107 13.60 1.70 0.74
CA GLY A 107 14.40 2.46 -0.20
C GLY A 107 13.84 2.45 -1.62
N ARG A 108 14.48 3.21 -2.51
CA ARG A 108 14.12 3.22 -3.94
C ARG A 108 14.35 1.83 -4.53
N ARG A 109 13.46 1.40 -5.44
CA ARG A 109 13.66 0.20 -6.25
C ARG A 109 15.01 0.33 -6.94
N VAL A 110 15.96 -0.54 -6.59
CA VAL A 110 17.26 -0.58 -7.27
C VAL A 110 16.97 -1.03 -8.70
N GLY A 111 17.01 -0.09 -9.64
CA GLY A 111 16.96 -0.39 -11.06
C GLY A 111 18.18 -1.24 -11.37
N ARG A 112 17.97 -2.33 -12.11
CA ARG A 112 19.06 -3.05 -12.78
C ARG A 112 19.73 -2.04 -13.71
N TYR A 113 20.80 -1.38 -13.26
CA TYR A 113 21.78 -0.85 -14.19
C TYR A 113 22.30 -2.07 -14.93
N ALA A 114 22.02 -2.12 -16.22
CA ALA A 114 22.54 -3.12 -17.12
C ALA A 114 24.07 -2.95 -17.15
N ASP A 115 24.78 -4.04 -16.88
CA ASP A 115 26.00 -4.36 -17.63
C ASP A 115 25.58 -4.84 -19.03
#